data_AF-A0A813J8W3-F1
#
_entry.id   AF-A0A813J8W3-F1
#
_cell.length_a   1.000
_cell.length_b   1.000
_cell.length_c   1.000
_cell.angle_alpha   90.00
_cell.angle_beta   90.00
_cell.angle_gamma   90.00
#
_symmetry.space_group_name_H-M   'P 1'
#
loop_
_entity.id
_entity.type
_entity.pdbx_description
1 polymer ?
#
loop_
_entity_poly.entity_id
_entity_poly.type
_entity_poly.pdbx_seq_one_letter_code
_entity_poly.pdbx_strand_id
1 'polypeptide(L)'
;MAFLNSKAFVAHAPGGRKPVYGTNPMAFACPRRSPDGGLSERPFVFDQASATMARGDMMIAARDGHAIPAGCALDEHGEPTTDAAAGLRGAQLPFAGHKGTAIALMVEILAASLTGDAFAHEALASAAPGDKGPTQHGEVILAIDPE
;
A
#
# COMPACT_ATOMS: atom_id res chain seq x y z
N MET A 1 10.10 2.33 12.72
CA MET A 1 9.48 2.40 11.37
C MET A 1 9.35 1.00 10.85
N ALA A 2 8.30 0.71 10.08
CA ALA A 2 8.12 -0.57 9.40
C ALA A 2 7.67 -0.33 7.95
N PHE A 3 8.18 -1.15 7.03
CA PHE A 3 7.89 -1.07 5.60
C PHE A 3 7.64 -2.48 5.08
N LEU A 4 6.51 -2.69 4.42
CA LEU A 4 6.12 -3.99 3.86
C LEU A 4 5.65 -3.80 2.43
N ASN A 5 5.91 -4.76 1.55
CA ASN A 5 5.29 -4.80 0.23
C ASN A 5 4.17 -5.85 0.17
N SER A 6 3.49 -5.94 -0.96
CA SER A 6 2.46 -6.95 -1.24
C SER A 6 2.48 -7.30 -2.73
N LYS A 7 1.63 -8.21 -3.20
CA LYS A 7 1.44 -8.39 -4.66
C LYS A 7 0.90 -7.11 -5.29
N ALA A 8 1.16 -6.96 -6.58
CA ALA A 8 0.85 -5.75 -7.31
C ALA A 8 -0.66 -5.46 -7.37
N PHE A 9 -1.02 -4.26 -6.91
CA PHE A 9 -2.37 -3.71 -6.95
C PHE A 9 -2.40 -2.23 -7.39
N VAL A 10 -1.29 -1.52 -7.23
CA VAL A 10 -1.19 -0.08 -7.41
C VAL A 10 -0.42 0.23 -8.70
N ALA A 11 -0.96 1.12 -9.53
CA ALA A 11 -0.31 1.58 -10.74
C ALA A 11 0.69 2.72 -10.46
N HIS A 12 1.62 2.92 -11.40
CA HIS A 12 2.43 4.14 -11.44
C HIS A 12 1.56 5.35 -11.79
N ALA A 13 1.72 6.48 -11.10
CA ALA A 13 1.02 7.71 -11.44
C ALA A 13 1.97 8.92 -11.46
N PRO A 14 1.87 9.82 -12.47
CA PRO A 14 0.95 9.75 -13.62
C PRO A 14 1.37 8.72 -14.68
N GLY A 15 0.44 8.28 -15.52
CA GLY A 15 0.73 7.58 -16.78
C GLY A 15 0.79 6.05 -16.73
N GLY A 16 0.83 5.42 -15.56
CA GLY A 16 0.69 3.97 -15.45
C GLY A 16 -0.77 3.52 -15.60
N ARG A 17 -0.96 2.39 -16.25
CA ARG A 17 -2.28 1.80 -16.54
C ARG A 17 -2.46 0.37 -16.01
N LYS A 18 -1.41 -0.18 -15.40
CA LYS A 18 -1.37 -1.55 -14.89
C LYS A 18 -0.78 -1.54 -13.48
N PRO A 19 -1.19 -2.47 -12.60
CA PRO A 19 -0.61 -2.60 -11.27
C PRO A 19 0.86 -3.02 -11.39
N VAL A 20 1.73 -2.38 -10.63
CA VAL A 20 3.17 -2.67 -10.58
C VAL A 20 3.72 -2.67 -9.16
N TYR A 21 3.11 -1.89 -8.26
CA TYR A 21 3.46 -1.83 -6.84
C TYR A 21 2.40 -2.53 -6.00
N GLY A 22 2.77 -3.03 -4.83
CA GLY A 22 1.79 -3.41 -3.82
C GLY A 22 1.07 -2.20 -3.22
N THR A 23 0.17 -2.43 -2.26
CA THR A 23 -0.38 -1.33 -1.45
C THR A 23 0.66 -0.70 -0.54
N ASN A 24 1.78 -1.40 -0.33
CA ASN A 24 3.04 -0.92 0.23
C ASN A 24 2.87 -0.04 1.48
N PRO A 25 2.31 -0.62 2.57
CA PRO A 25 2.13 0.13 3.80
C PRO A 25 3.45 0.54 4.42
N MET A 26 3.43 1.72 5.04
CA MET A 26 4.51 2.22 5.89
C MET A 26 3.96 2.70 7.22
N ALA A 27 4.61 2.27 8.30
CA ALA A 27 4.25 2.65 9.65
C ALA A 27 5.42 3.34 10.36
N PHE A 28 5.08 4.34 11.18
CA PHE A 28 6.02 5.08 12.00
C PHE A 28 5.46 5.19 13.40
N ALA A 29 6.33 5.01 14.39
CA ALA A 29 6.03 5.23 15.79
C ALA A 29 7.13 6.07 16.41
N CYS A 30 6.76 7.02 17.27
CA CYS A 30 7.68 7.85 18.03
C CYS A 30 7.20 7.96 19.49
N PRO A 31 8.09 7.70 20.48
CA PRO A 31 7.74 7.87 21.89
C PRO A 31 7.40 9.35 22.18
N ARG A 32 6.50 9.56 23.15
CA ARG A 32 6.13 10.90 23.63
C ARG A 32 6.35 10.97 25.13
N ARG A 33 6.65 12.16 25.65
CA ARG A 33 6.68 12.38 27.11
C ARG A 33 5.26 12.55 27.65
N SER A 34 5.00 12.01 28.83
CA SER A 34 3.83 12.33 29.64
C SER A 34 4.05 13.66 30.40
N PRO A 35 2.98 14.31 30.89
CA PRO A 35 3.10 15.58 31.63
C PRO A 35 3.98 15.51 32.88
N ASP A 36 4.13 14.33 33.48
CA ASP A 36 4.99 14.06 34.65
C ASP A 36 6.47 13.82 34.30
N GLY A 37 6.84 13.97 33.02
CA GLY A 37 8.22 13.82 32.53
C GLY A 37 8.62 12.39 32.14
N GLY A 38 7.77 11.40 32.42
CA GLY A 38 7.96 10.01 32.01
C GLY A 38 7.66 9.74 30.53
N LEU A 39 7.65 8.47 30.14
CA LEU A 39 7.18 8.03 28.83
C LEU A 39 5.65 7.89 28.82
N SER A 40 5.01 8.46 27.81
CA SER A 40 3.58 8.30 27.57
C SER A 40 3.25 6.91 27.04
N GLU A 41 2.19 6.29 27.58
CA GLU A 41 1.62 5.04 27.04
C GLU A 41 0.98 5.21 25.65
N ARG A 42 0.89 6.43 25.13
CA ARG A 42 0.32 6.74 23.82
C ARG A 42 1.40 7.33 22.92
N PRO A 43 2.23 6.52 22.24
CA PRO A 43 3.17 7.03 21.26
C PRO A 43 2.43 7.74 20.12
N PHE A 44 3.11 8.62 19.40
CA PHE A 44 2.61 9.04 18.09
C PHE A 44 2.79 7.88 17.13
N VAL A 45 1.73 7.50 16.42
CA VAL A 45 1.76 6.41 15.45
C VAL A 45 1.02 6.86 14.19
N PHE A 46 1.58 6.57 13.03
CA PHE A 46 0.81 6.50 11.79
C PHE A 46 1.05 5.16 11.11
N ASP A 47 0.05 4.71 10.37
CA ASP A 47 0.12 3.56 9.48
C ASP A 47 -0.70 3.91 8.22
N GLN A 48 -0.08 3.81 7.05
CA GLN A 48 -0.72 4.17 5.79
C GLN A 48 -0.21 3.34 4.62
N ALA A 49 -1.12 3.01 3.71
CA ALA A 49 -0.79 2.48 2.39
C ALA A 49 -0.23 3.58 1.47
N SER A 50 0.52 3.18 0.43
CA SER A 50 0.87 4.08 -0.68
C SER A 50 -0.30 4.30 -1.65
N ALA A 51 -1.35 3.48 -1.56
CA ALA A 51 -2.60 3.62 -2.31
C ALA A 51 -3.50 4.74 -1.75
N THR A 52 -4.24 5.45 -2.61
CA THR A 52 -5.21 6.48 -2.22
C THR A 52 -6.34 5.93 -1.34
N MET A 53 -6.70 4.66 -1.52
CA MET A 53 -7.76 3.97 -0.78
C MET A 53 -7.29 2.56 -0.43
N ALA A 54 -7.62 2.08 0.78
CA ALA A 54 -7.31 0.70 1.15
C ALA A 54 -8.09 -0.27 0.27
N ARG A 55 -7.43 -1.38 -0.12
CA ARG A 55 -8.07 -2.38 -0.99
C ARG A 55 -9.29 -3.02 -0.33
N GLY A 56 -9.23 -3.24 1.00
CA GLY A 56 -10.35 -3.75 1.80
C GLY A 56 -11.58 -2.85 1.75
N ASP A 57 -11.39 -1.53 1.84
CA ASP A 57 -12.50 -0.57 1.74
C ASP A 57 -13.13 -0.60 0.35
N MET A 58 -12.33 -0.76 -0.70
CA MET A 58 -12.83 -0.94 -2.06
C MET A 58 -13.59 -2.25 -2.23
N MET A 59 -13.16 -3.35 -1.58
CA MET A 59 -13.91 -4.61 -1.53
C MET A 59 -15.26 -4.45 -0.82
N ILE A 60 -15.31 -3.69 0.26
CA ILE A 60 -16.55 -3.37 0.98
C ILE A 60 -17.48 -2.54 0.09
N ALA A 61 -16.96 -1.49 -0.55
CA ALA A 61 -17.73 -0.67 -1.48
C ALA A 61 -18.30 -1.49 -2.64
N ALA A 62 -17.51 -2.39 -3.24
CA ALA A 62 -17.96 -3.28 -4.30
C ALA A 62 -19.03 -4.27 -3.83
N ARG A 63 -18.86 -4.86 -2.64
CA ARG A 63 -19.84 -5.76 -2.03
C ARG A 63 -21.18 -5.06 -1.79
N ASP A 64 -21.13 -3.81 -1.33
CA ASP A 64 -22.32 -3.04 -0.94
C ASP A 64 -22.92 -2.23 -2.11
N GLY A 65 -22.31 -2.29 -3.31
CA GLY A 65 -22.77 -1.56 -4.49
C GLY A 65 -22.55 -0.05 -4.42
N HIS A 66 -21.60 0.42 -3.61
CA HIS A 66 -21.26 1.83 -3.46
C HIS A 66 -20.14 2.26 -4.42
N ALA A 67 -20.22 3.50 -4.90
CA ALA A 67 -19.16 4.12 -5.66
C ALA A 67 -17.94 4.45 -4.77
N ILE A 68 -16.74 4.37 -5.34
CA ILE A 68 -15.51 4.89 -4.72
C ILE A 68 -15.24 6.33 -5.15
N PRO A 69 -14.50 7.13 -4.34
CA PRO A 69 -14.12 8.48 -4.74
C PRO A 69 -13.31 8.49 -6.05
N ALA A 70 -13.51 9.53 -6.85
CA ALA A 70 -12.74 9.74 -8.07
C ALA A 70 -11.23 9.81 -7.76
N GLY A 71 -10.41 9.25 -8.65
CA GLY A 71 -8.95 9.20 -8.48
C GLY A 71 -8.44 8.10 -7.56
N CYS A 72 -9.30 7.16 -7.12
CA CYS A 72 -8.88 6.00 -6.34
C CYS A 72 -8.43 4.81 -7.20
N ALA A 73 -9.00 4.63 -8.39
CA ALA A 73 -8.74 3.46 -9.22
C ALA A 73 -8.85 3.73 -10.73
N LEU A 74 -8.25 2.82 -11.47
CA LEU A 74 -8.43 2.58 -12.90
C LEU A 74 -9.17 1.24 -13.06
N ASP A 75 -9.96 1.11 -14.11
CA ASP A 75 -10.58 -0.15 -14.51
C ASP A 75 -9.59 -1.10 -15.23
N GLU A 76 -10.09 -2.24 -15.71
CA GLU A 76 -9.32 -3.26 -16.45
C GLU A 76 -8.75 -2.77 -17.79
N HIS A 77 -9.26 -1.65 -18.32
CA HIS A 77 -8.75 -1.01 -19.52
C HIS A 77 -7.72 0.08 -19.21
N GLY A 78 -7.56 0.45 -17.94
CA GLY A 78 -6.67 1.52 -17.49
C GLY A 78 -7.32 2.91 -17.54
N GLU A 79 -8.65 2.98 -17.56
CA GLU A 79 -9.40 4.23 -17.54
C GLU A 79 -9.87 4.58 -16.11
N PRO A 80 -9.87 5.87 -15.71
CA PRO A 80 -10.35 6.27 -14.39
C PRO A 80 -11.79 5.81 -14.11
N THR A 81 -12.03 5.26 -12.93
CA THR A 81 -13.36 4.74 -12.55
C THR A 81 -13.74 5.09 -11.12
N THR A 82 -15.05 5.21 -10.90
CA THR A 82 -15.69 5.27 -9.57
C THR A 82 -16.47 4.00 -9.24
N ASP A 83 -16.50 3.03 -10.15
CA ASP A 83 -17.05 1.70 -9.89
C ASP A 83 -16.03 0.87 -9.11
N ALA A 84 -16.38 0.51 -7.88
CA ALA A 84 -15.53 -0.26 -6.98
C ALA A 84 -15.16 -1.65 -7.55
N ALA A 85 -16.11 -2.33 -8.20
CA ALA A 85 -15.87 -3.65 -8.77
C ALA A 85 -14.97 -3.56 -10.01
N ALA A 86 -15.14 -2.53 -10.84
CA ALA A 86 -14.22 -2.24 -11.94
C ALA A 86 -12.81 -1.92 -11.44
N GLY A 87 -12.69 -1.09 -10.39
CA GLY A 87 -11.41 -0.75 -9.77
C GLY A 87 -10.68 -1.97 -9.18
N LEU A 88 -11.40 -2.93 -8.60
CA LEU A 88 -10.80 -4.17 -8.10
C LEU A 88 -10.24 -5.08 -9.20
N ARG A 89 -10.81 -5.02 -10.41
CA ARG A 89 -10.32 -5.73 -11.61
C ARG A 89 -9.19 -4.99 -12.32
N GLY A 90 -9.10 -3.67 -12.15
CA GLY A 90 -8.04 -2.83 -12.67
C GLY A 90 -6.91 -2.60 -11.68
N ALA A 91 -6.60 -1.33 -11.42
CA ALA A 91 -5.50 -0.92 -10.55
C ALA A 91 -5.92 0.22 -9.60
N GLN A 92 -5.41 0.19 -8.38
CA GLN A 92 -5.48 1.33 -7.46
C GLN A 92 -4.50 2.42 -7.88
N LEU A 93 -4.83 3.67 -7.59
CA LEU A 93 -3.93 4.80 -7.78
C LEU A 93 -3.19 5.13 -6.47
N PRO A 94 -1.93 5.60 -6.54
CA PRO A 94 -1.18 6.00 -5.36
C PRO A 94 -1.63 7.37 -4.86
N PHE A 95 -1.54 7.59 -3.54
CA PHE A 95 -1.90 8.87 -2.95
C PHE A 95 -1.03 9.99 -3.54
N ALA A 96 -1.59 11.18 -3.73
CA ALA A 96 -0.85 12.35 -4.23
C ALA A 96 -0.04 12.09 -5.54
N GLY A 97 -0.48 11.15 -6.39
CA GLY A 97 0.11 10.88 -7.71
C GLY A 97 1.59 10.49 -7.65
N HIS A 98 2.45 11.33 -8.24
CA HIS A 98 3.90 11.06 -8.32
C HIS A 98 4.57 10.94 -6.95
N LYS A 99 4.04 11.60 -5.90
CA LYS A 99 4.60 11.51 -4.55
C LYS A 99 4.33 10.15 -3.92
N GLY A 100 3.09 9.66 -3.96
CA GLY A 100 2.77 8.31 -3.47
C GLY A 100 3.42 7.23 -4.32
N THR A 101 3.61 7.47 -5.62
CA THR A 101 4.41 6.58 -6.48
C THR A 101 5.85 6.45 -5.99
N ALA A 102 6.49 7.58 -5.65
CA ALA A 102 7.85 7.56 -5.12
C ALA A 102 7.93 6.81 -3.77
N ILE A 103 6.92 7.00 -2.90
CA ILE A 103 6.82 6.25 -1.64
C ILE A 103 6.59 4.76 -1.88
N ALA A 104 5.70 4.38 -2.80
CA ALA A 104 5.45 2.99 -3.16
C ALA A 104 6.75 2.31 -3.64
N LEU A 105 7.52 2.98 -4.50
CA LEU A 105 8.80 2.49 -4.98
C LEU A 105 9.85 2.40 -3.87
N MET A 106 9.93 3.39 -2.98
CA MET A 106 10.83 3.34 -1.83
C MET A 106 10.52 2.12 -0.96
N VAL A 107 9.23 1.84 -0.70
CA VAL A 107 8.82 0.67 0.07
C VAL A 107 9.14 -0.64 -0.66
N GLU A 108 8.97 -0.74 -1.99
CA GLU A 108 9.44 -1.92 -2.74
C GLU A 108 10.95 -2.13 -2.54
N ILE A 109 11.75 -1.08 -2.65
CA ILE A 109 13.21 -1.19 -2.53
C ILE A 109 13.61 -1.64 -1.11
N LEU A 110 12.97 -1.11 -0.08
CA LEU A 110 13.24 -1.49 1.30
C LEU A 110 12.72 -2.90 1.60
N ALA A 111 11.46 -3.18 1.29
CA ALA A 111 10.82 -4.43 1.69
C ALA A 111 11.24 -5.61 0.80
N ALA A 112 11.41 -5.45 -0.51
CA ALA A 112 11.82 -6.52 -1.42
C ALA A 112 13.34 -6.56 -1.62
N SER A 113 13.94 -5.50 -2.19
CA SER A 113 15.34 -5.54 -2.60
C SER A 113 16.30 -5.77 -1.42
N LEU A 114 16.08 -5.10 -0.29
CA LEU A 114 16.98 -5.19 0.86
C LEU A 114 16.87 -6.53 1.60
N THR A 115 15.67 -7.13 1.62
CA THR A 115 15.42 -8.41 2.28
C THR A 115 15.76 -9.61 1.38
N GLY A 116 15.83 -9.39 0.06
CA GLY A 116 15.99 -10.43 -0.94
C GLY A 116 14.67 -11.14 -1.31
N ASP A 117 13.53 -10.57 -0.92
CA ASP A 117 12.21 -11.09 -1.28
C ASP A 117 11.72 -10.56 -2.64
N ALA A 118 10.58 -11.08 -3.10
CA ALA A 118 9.95 -10.75 -4.37
C ALA A 118 9.39 -9.32 -4.36
N PHE A 119 9.62 -8.59 -5.46
CA PHE A 119 8.88 -7.37 -5.76
C PHE A 119 7.40 -7.68 -5.98
N ALA A 120 6.54 -6.68 -5.83
CA ALA A 120 5.10 -6.85 -5.98
C ALA A 120 4.64 -7.50 -7.29
N HIS A 121 5.29 -7.17 -8.40
CA HIS A 121 4.96 -7.73 -9.71
C HIS A 121 5.42 -9.19 -9.85
N GLU A 122 6.51 -9.58 -9.19
CA GLU A 122 7.01 -10.97 -9.13
C GLU A 122 6.13 -11.82 -8.22
N ALA A 123 5.72 -11.27 -7.07
CA ALA A 123 4.77 -11.89 -6.15
C ALA A 123 3.40 -12.10 -6.82
N LEU A 124 2.95 -11.16 -7.67
CA LEU A 124 1.73 -11.34 -8.47
C LEU A 124 1.90 -12.44 -9.53
N ALA A 125 3.03 -12.45 -10.25
CA ALA A 125 3.30 -13.43 -11.29
C ALA A 125 3.43 -14.87 -10.77
N SER A 126 3.90 -15.01 -9.52
CA SER A 126 4.08 -16.30 -8.85
C SER A 126 2.82 -16.82 -8.15
N ALA A 127 1.79 -15.97 -7.99
CA ALA A 127 0.55 -16.35 -7.33
C ALA A 127 -0.27 -17.33 -8.18
N ALA A 128 -0.80 -18.38 -7.55
CA ALA A 128 -1.68 -19.31 -8.24
C ALA A 128 -2.97 -18.60 -8.70
N PRO A 129 -3.61 -19.03 -9.81
CA PRO A 129 -4.90 -18.48 -10.22
C PRO A 129 -5.94 -18.57 -9.10
N GLY A 130 -6.50 -17.43 -8.70
CA GLY A 130 -7.47 -17.36 -7.62
C GLY A 130 -6.88 -17.43 -6.20
N ASP A 131 -5.56 -17.32 -6.05
CA ASP A 131 -4.90 -17.33 -4.76
C ASP A 131 -5.32 -16.13 -3.88
N LYS A 132 -5.96 -16.47 -2.76
CA LYS A 132 -6.39 -15.56 -1.69
C LYS A 132 -5.52 -15.70 -0.44
N GLY A 133 -4.47 -16.52 -0.51
CA GLY A 133 -3.51 -16.73 0.57
C GLY A 133 -2.69 -15.47 0.86
N PRO A 134 -1.94 -15.50 1.97
CA PRO A 134 -1.01 -14.42 2.29
C PRO A 134 -0.04 -14.25 1.12
N THR A 135 0.22 -13.00 0.76
CA THR A 135 1.20 -12.72 -0.28
C THR A 135 2.58 -13.06 0.25
N GLN A 136 3.43 -13.69 -0.56
CA GLN A 136 4.87 -13.63 -0.31
C GLN A 136 5.32 -12.16 -0.34
N HIS A 137 5.91 -11.70 0.76
CA HIS A 137 6.32 -10.31 0.93
C HIS A 137 7.52 -10.22 1.87
N GLY A 138 8.32 -9.19 1.67
CA GLY A 138 9.36 -8.83 2.64
C GLY A 138 8.87 -7.76 3.62
N GLU A 139 9.63 -7.62 4.71
CA GLU A 139 9.39 -6.60 5.72
C GLU A 139 10.73 -6.06 6.24
N VAL A 140 10.80 -4.74 6.40
CA VAL A 140 11.91 -4.06 7.06
C VAL A 140 11.40 -3.30 8.26
N ILE A 141 12.00 -3.57 9.42
CA ILE A 141 11.76 -2.82 10.65
C ILE A 141 13.03 -2.05 10.99
N LEU A 142 12.91 -0.73 11.15
CA LEU A 142 13.97 0.17 11.59
C LEU A 142 13.62 0.70 12.98
N ALA A 143 14.46 0.36 13.95
CA ALA A 143 14.43 0.93 15.30
C ALA A 143 15.61 1.89 15.46
N ILE A 144 15.35 3.05 16.07
CA ILE A 144 16.35 4.08 16.35
C ILE A 144 16.24 4.39 17.84
N ASP A 145 17.37 4.34 18.54
CA ASP A 145 17.46 4.86 19.91
C ASP A 145 17.41 6.40 19.84
N PRO A 146 16.39 7.05 20.44
CA PRO A 146 16.27 8.51 20.38
C PRO A 146 17.19 9.24 21.36
N GLU A 147 17.95 8.53 22.22
CA GLU A 147 18.91 9.11 23.17
C GLU A 147 20.30 9.36 22.57
#